data_AF-A0A497BBM2-F1
#
_entry.id   AF-A0A497BBM2-F1
#
_cell.length_a   1.000
_cell.length_b   1.000
_cell.length_c   1.000
_cell.angle_alpha   90.00
_cell.angle_beta   90.00
_cell.angle_gamma   90.00
#
_symmetry.space_group_name_H-M   'P 1'
#
loop_
_entity.id
_entity.type
_entity.pdbx_description
1 polymer ?
#
loop_
_entity_poly.entity_id
_entity_poly.type
_entity_poly.pdbx_seq_one_letter_code
_entity_poly.pdbx_strand_id
1 'polypeptide(L)'
;MFEGYVGPASVEASEEWPNVRTVTATCVGISQPLKDWVIEGRLALKYEEAQISAAASPDLLNRIVTDQGFNVPIAYEDDPNFAVTKYVVSNVSLWEALENALAPTGFRLIEKWSPSANAFRLTVKDPMRSKTTPDVTLNGGFRTRRLSGSEADVRTWVGVIFRYRGTEDEGFVWAEADDSIVQKYGIPDGSGGRKHRKMVYRTQERSLVDSESEARELAALILHDLQQPTPDCEIALPYLDPRFEAFDLVRAVGDTYAVDMGVMEIEYSWSFDEPLGRTVLRGSASRVIGAKQLWLSNDVKRLDERQLRIDELLGETPPKPPRPEATGSWYVGPDGTPQPVVDVLMKTPVPWWVKERVLRVIEFEALDSGTATGATSGTLEDSSKSWAPGQFGTGRDWVYIASGTGAGQVRRIASNSPTTLTIEGTWDTEPGAGDTYVILREKREYKEIRGDLRPYARIEGFPEGTWIGVRQAWIPSGR
;
A
#
# COMPACT_ATOMS: atom_id res chain seq x y z
N MET A 1 14.03 -36.16 -9.33
CA MET A 1 13.21 -35.11 -8.69
C MET A 1 13.57 -33.73 -9.21
N PHE A 2 14.82 -33.46 -9.59
CA PHE A 2 15.24 -32.16 -10.10
C PHE A 2 16.38 -32.34 -11.12
N GLU A 3 16.38 -31.50 -12.16
CA GLU A 3 17.46 -31.31 -13.11
C GLU A 3 17.55 -29.80 -13.38
N GLY A 4 18.76 -29.25 -13.40
CA GLY A 4 18.94 -27.80 -13.52
C GLY A 4 20.37 -27.35 -13.23
N TYR A 5 20.49 -26.07 -12.91
CA TYR A 5 21.77 -25.39 -12.70
C TYR A 5 21.91 -24.96 -11.24
N VAL A 6 23.15 -24.76 -10.79
CA VAL A 6 23.39 -24.02 -9.53
C VAL A 6 23.10 -22.56 -9.84
N GLY A 7 22.12 -21.99 -9.13
CA GLY A 7 21.59 -20.66 -9.38
C GLY A 7 22.53 -19.53 -8.91
N PRO A 8 22.24 -18.29 -9.32
CA PRO A 8 23.09 -17.13 -9.01
C PRO A 8 22.94 -16.58 -7.59
N ALA A 9 21.97 -17.07 -6.80
CA ALA A 9 21.47 -16.39 -5.60
C ALA A 9 22.41 -16.42 -4.38
N SER A 10 23.14 -17.52 -4.14
CA SER A 10 24.26 -17.57 -3.20
C SER A 10 24.92 -18.95 -3.15
N VAL A 11 26.25 -18.95 -3.03
CA VAL A 11 27.02 -20.06 -2.48
C VAL A 11 27.63 -19.53 -1.19
N GLU A 12 27.09 -19.96 -0.06
CA GLU A 12 27.57 -19.54 1.26
C GLU A 12 28.34 -20.69 1.90
N ALA A 13 29.53 -20.37 2.38
CA ALA A 13 30.33 -21.27 3.20
C ALA A 13 30.45 -20.66 4.60
N SER A 14 29.95 -21.38 5.60
CA SER A 14 30.10 -20.99 7.00
C SER A 14 30.88 -22.06 7.76
N GLU A 15 31.69 -21.59 8.71
CA GLU A 15 32.41 -22.44 9.66
C GLU A 15 31.92 -22.08 11.06
N GLU A 16 31.11 -22.95 11.66
CA GLU A 16 30.69 -22.81 13.06
C GLU A 16 31.57 -23.68 13.97
N TRP A 17 31.94 -23.12 15.12
CA TRP A 17 32.58 -23.87 16.19
C TRP A 17 31.60 -24.96 16.69
N PRO A 18 31.99 -26.25 16.82
CA PRO A 18 33.31 -26.84 16.64
C PRO A 18 33.41 -27.61 15.31
N ASN A 19 34.02 -27.00 14.28
CA ASN A 19 34.38 -27.63 13.00
C ASN A 19 33.21 -28.14 12.12
N VAL A 20 32.03 -27.50 12.16
CA VAL A 20 30.98 -27.77 11.17
C VAL A 20 31.19 -26.84 9.98
N ARG A 21 31.52 -27.42 8.82
CA ARG A 21 31.61 -26.70 7.54
C ARG A 21 30.34 -26.94 6.77
N THR A 22 29.54 -25.90 6.59
CA THR A 22 28.29 -25.96 5.82
C THR A 22 28.50 -25.24 4.50
N VAL A 23 28.16 -25.90 3.40
CA VAL A 23 28.08 -25.29 2.08
C VAL A 23 26.62 -25.29 1.67
N THR A 24 26.07 -24.10 1.46
CA THR A 24 24.69 -23.93 0.98
C THR A 24 24.74 -23.40 -0.44
N ALA A 25 23.98 -24.04 -1.33
CA ALA A 25 23.83 -23.61 -2.72
C ALA A 25 22.34 -23.65 -3.09
N THR A 26 21.90 -22.65 -3.83
CA THR A 26 20.55 -22.64 -4.43
C THR A 26 20.63 -23.23 -5.82
N CYS A 27 19.69 -24.10 -6.18
CA CYS A 27 19.58 -24.66 -7.52
C CYS A 27 18.33 -24.13 -8.22
N VAL A 28 18.39 -24.00 -9.54
CA VAL A 28 17.33 -23.45 -10.40
C VAL A 28 17.09 -24.39 -11.59
N GLY A 29 15.84 -24.49 -12.02
CA GLY A 29 15.44 -25.42 -13.08
C GLY A 29 16.03 -25.10 -14.47
N ILE A 30 15.78 -25.99 -15.42
CA ILE A 30 16.25 -25.85 -16.81
C ILE A 30 15.68 -24.64 -17.54
N SER A 31 14.60 -24.04 -17.04
CA SER A 31 14.00 -22.79 -17.57
C SER A 31 14.81 -21.53 -17.25
N GLN A 32 15.72 -21.57 -16.26
CA GLN A 32 16.39 -20.36 -15.79
C GLN A 32 17.13 -19.58 -16.90
N PRO A 33 17.90 -20.21 -17.81
CA PRO A 33 18.56 -19.47 -18.89
C PRO A 33 17.59 -18.69 -19.78
N LEU A 34 16.36 -19.18 -19.97
CA LEU A 34 15.34 -18.49 -20.77
C LEU A 34 14.73 -17.30 -20.02
N LYS A 35 14.72 -17.35 -18.68
CA LYS A 35 14.26 -16.25 -17.81
C LYS A 35 15.28 -15.13 -17.75
N ASP A 36 16.57 -15.47 -17.75
CA ASP A 36 17.67 -14.50 -17.68
C ASP A 36 17.97 -13.84 -19.05
N TRP A 37 17.66 -14.53 -20.16
CA TRP A 37 17.88 -13.99 -21.51
C TRP A 37 16.80 -12.99 -21.92
N VAL A 38 17.21 -11.74 -22.15
CA VAL A 38 16.33 -10.65 -22.62
C VAL A 38 16.48 -10.45 -24.12
N ILE A 39 15.36 -10.42 -24.84
CA ILE A 39 15.33 -10.13 -26.27
C ILE A 39 15.28 -8.61 -26.43
N GLU A 40 16.43 -8.00 -26.73
CA GLU A 40 16.53 -6.57 -26.98
C GLU A 40 15.68 -6.14 -28.18
N GLY A 41 15.00 -4.99 -28.09
CA GLY A 41 14.12 -4.52 -29.17
C GLY A 41 14.80 -4.28 -30.52
N ARG A 42 16.13 -4.09 -30.55
CA ARG A 42 16.90 -4.03 -31.81
C ARG A 42 17.02 -5.39 -32.53
N LEU A 43 16.84 -6.49 -31.78
CA LEU A 43 16.83 -7.87 -32.27
C LEU A 43 15.40 -8.42 -32.32
N ALA A 44 14.39 -7.55 -32.32
CA ALA A 44 12.99 -7.96 -32.36
C ALA A 44 12.72 -8.78 -33.62
N LEU A 45 12.29 -10.02 -33.41
CA LEU A 45 11.88 -10.92 -34.48
C LEU A 45 10.37 -10.91 -34.63
N LYS A 46 9.95 -11.02 -35.89
CA LYS A 46 8.55 -11.07 -36.30
C LYS A 46 8.26 -12.46 -36.85
N TYR A 47 7.25 -13.10 -36.28
CA TYR A 47 6.75 -14.40 -36.69
C TYR A 47 5.38 -14.20 -37.34
N GLU A 48 5.21 -14.73 -38.55
CA GLU A 48 3.97 -14.66 -39.31
C GLU A 48 3.57 -16.06 -39.76
N GLU A 49 2.26 -16.28 -39.88
CA GLU A 49 1.66 -17.53 -40.36
C GLU A 49 2.22 -18.78 -39.65
N ALA A 50 2.28 -18.71 -38.33
CA ALA A 50 2.73 -19.81 -37.48
C ALA A 50 1.54 -20.45 -36.75
N GLN A 51 1.77 -21.60 -36.14
CA GLN A 51 0.80 -22.20 -35.21
C GLN A 51 1.52 -22.62 -33.94
N ILE A 52 0.80 -22.57 -32.81
CA ILE A 52 1.23 -23.17 -31.54
C ILE A 52 0.61 -24.57 -31.51
N SER A 53 1.34 -25.56 -32.02
CA SER A 53 0.90 -26.95 -32.07
C SER A 53 2.07 -27.90 -32.29
N ALA A 54 1.93 -29.12 -31.76
CA ALA A 54 2.89 -30.20 -31.95
C ALA A 54 3.01 -30.65 -33.41
N ALA A 55 1.92 -30.50 -34.19
CA ALA A 55 1.85 -30.92 -35.58
C ALA A 55 2.17 -29.79 -36.58
N ALA A 56 2.42 -28.58 -36.08
CA ALA A 56 2.65 -27.39 -36.90
C ALA A 56 3.99 -27.42 -37.63
N SER A 57 4.00 -26.86 -38.84
CA SER A 57 5.21 -26.58 -39.61
C SER A 57 5.07 -25.21 -40.31
N PRO A 58 5.58 -24.10 -39.72
CA PRO A 58 6.45 -24.02 -38.54
C PRO A 58 5.70 -23.89 -37.20
N ASP A 59 6.15 -24.62 -36.18
CA ASP A 59 5.76 -24.42 -34.78
C ASP A 59 6.35 -23.11 -34.23
N LEU A 60 5.50 -22.24 -33.68
CA LEU A 60 5.91 -20.92 -33.20
C LEU A 60 6.90 -20.99 -32.04
N LEU A 61 6.61 -21.81 -31.01
CA LEU A 61 7.37 -21.81 -29.77
C LEU A 61 8.79 -22.33 -29.98
N ASN A 62 8.94 -23.48 -30.65
CA ASN A 62 10.27 -24.01 -30.96
C ASN A 62 11.05 -23.07 -31.88
N ARG A 63 10.39 -22.40 -32.84
CA ARG A 63 11.05 -21.42 -33.70
C ARG A 63 11.58 -20.21 -32.93
N ILE A 64 10.82 -19.68 -31.98
CA ILE A 64 11.28 -18.58 -31.11
C ILE A 64 12.55 -18.98 -30.37
N VAL A 65 12.60 -20.20 -29.82
CA VAL A 65 13.77 -20.68 -29.09
C VAL A 65 14.98 -20.86 -30.00
N THR A 66 14.81 -21.49 -31.17
CA THR A 66 15.91 -21.75 -32.11
C THR A 66 16.47 -20.48 -32.73
N ASP A 67 15.61 -19.49 -33.05
CA ASP A 67 16.04 -18.22 -33.62
C ASP A 67 16.87 -17.38 -32.63
N GLN A 68 16.70 -17.62 -31.32
CA GLN A 68 17.53 -17.03 -30.26
C GLN A 68 18.81 -17.85 -29.97
N GLY A 69 19.08 -18.92 -30.72
CA GLY A 69 20.27 -19.76 -30.58
C GLY A 69 20.22 -20.76 -29.42
N PHE A 70 19.05 -20.96 -28.79
CA PHE A 70 18.86 -21.96 -27.76
C PHE A 70 18.45 -23.31 -28.39
N ASN A 71 19.00 -24.40 -27.86
CA ASN A 71 18.65 -25.76 -28.26
C ASN A 71 17.87 -26.48 -27.15
N VAL A 72 16.76 -25.87 -26.73
CA VAL A 72 15.86 -26.41 -25.70
C VAL A 72 14.51 -26.69 -26.35
N PRO A 73 14.27 -27.92 -26.87
CA PRO A 73 13.03 -28.23 -27.56
C PRO A 73 11.86 -28.20 -26.58
N ILE A 74 10.78 -27.53 -26.98
CA ILE A 74 9.52 -27.47 -26.25
C ILE A 74 8.65 -28.64 -26.72
N ALA A 75 8.24 -29.47 -25.76
CA ALA A 75 7.31 -30.57 -25.97
C ALA A 75 5.86 -30.09 -25.76
N TYR A 76 4.91 -30.86 -26.29
CA TYR A 76 3.48 -30.66 -26.10
C TYR A 76 2.90 -31.91 -25.46
N GLU A 77 2.30 -31.77 -24.28
CA GLU A 77 1.47 -32.81 -23.68
C GLU A 77 0.04 -32.69 -24.18
N ASP A 78 -0.48 -31.47 -24.14
CA ASP A 78 -1.75 -31.08 -24.72
C ASP A 78 -1.49 -30.11 -25.89
N ASP A 79 -2.21 -30.29 -27.00
CA ASP A 79 -2.03 -29.45 -28.19
C ASP A 79 -3.02 -28.27 -28.18
N PRO A 80 -2.55 -27.02 -28.09
CA PRO A 80 -3.43 -25.84 -28.14
C PRO A 80 -4.09 -25.64 -29.51
N ASN A 81 -3.49 -26.15 -30.60
CA ASN A 81 -3.91 -25.94 -31.98
C ASN A 81 -4.31 -24.48 -32.29
N PHE A 82 -3.45 -23.53 -31.88
CA PHE A 82 -3.76 -22.11 -31.96
C PHE A 82 -3.05 -21.46 -33.16
N ALA A 83 -3.81 -20.82 -34.05
CA ALA A 83 -3.27 -20.16 -35.23
C ALA A 83 -2.76 -18.76 -34.92
N VAL A 84 -1.52 -18.48 -35.33
CA VAL A 84 -0.86 -17.20 -35.09
C VAL A 84 -0.65 -16.47 -36.41
N THR A 85 -1.43 -15.42 -36.62
CA THR A 85 -1.29 -14.58 -37.82
C THR A 85 0.00 -13.76 -37.76
N LYS A 86 0.24 -13.07 -36.65
CA LYS A 86 1.43 -12.24 -36.44
C LYS A 86 1.77 -12.14 -34.96
N TYR A 87 3.03 -12.40 -34.63
CA TYR A 87 3.58 -12.24 -33.29
C TYR A 87 4.94 -11.53 -33.36
N VAL A 88 5.13 -10.51 -32.53
CA VAL A 88 6.40 -9.77 -32.47
C VAL A 88 6.91 -9.81 -31.05
N VAL A 89 8.15 -10.28 -30.89
CA VAL A 89 8.81 -10.37 -29.59
C VAL A 89 9.81 -9.23 -29.46
N SER A 90 9.70 -8.41 -28.42
CA SER A 90 10.59 -7.27 -28.18
C SER A 90 10.60 -6.87 -26.71
N ASN A 91 11.79 -6.58 -26.17
CA ASN A 91 12.03 -6.06 -24.81
C ASN A 91 11.43 -6.90 -23.68
N VAL A 92 11.35 -8.22 -23.87
CA VAL A 92 10.86 -9.18 -22.89
C VAL A 92 11.88 -10.31 -22.73
N SER A 93 11.84 -11.02 -21.60
CA SER A 93 12.63 -12.24 -21.47
C SER A 93 12.13 -13.31 -22.47
N LEU A 94 13.00 -14.24 -22.87
CA LEU A 94 12.61 -15.34 -23.76
C LEU A 94 11.52 -16.20 -23.12
N TRP A 95 11.60 -16.44 -21.81
CA TRP A 95 10.54 -17.12 -21.05
C TRP A 95 9.21 -16.36 -21.13
N GLU A 96 9.23 -15.05 -20.88
CA GLU A 96 8.03 -14.21 -20.92
C GLU A 96 7.44 -14.12 -22.34
N ALA A 97 8.28 -14.14 -23.38
CA ALA A 97 7.80 -14.22 -24.76
C ALA A 97 7.01 -15.51 -25.02
N LEU A 98 7.53 -16.66 -24.57
CA LEU A 98 6.85 -17.95 -24.72
C LEU A 98 5.52 -17.98 -23.94
N GLU A 99 5.52 -17.50 -22.69
CA GLU A 99 4.32 -17.43 -21.86
C GLU A 99 3.29 -16.43 -22.41
N ASN A 100 3.72 -15.30 -22.96
CA ASN A 100 2.82 -14.34 -23.61
C ASN A 100 2.21 -14.90 -24.90
N ALA A 101 2.94 -15.75 -25.63
CA ALA A 101 2.39 -16.45 -26.78
C ALA A 101 1.34 -17.49 -26.38
N LEU A 102 1.48 -18.12 -25.22
CA LEU A 102 0.53 -19.09 -24.67
C LEU A 102 -0.64 -18.45 -23.90
N ALA A 103 -0.49 -17.22 -23.42
CA ALA A 103 -1.50 -16.55 -22.60
C ALA A 103 -2.94 -16.56 -23.20
N PRO A 104 -3.16 -16.32 -24.51
CA PRO A 104 -4.49 -16.38 -25.11
C PRO A 104 -5.13 -17.77 -25.05
N THR A 105 -4.34 -18.84 -25.14
CA THR A 105 -4.86 -20.21 -25.13
C THR A 105 -5.16 -20.67 -23.70
N GLY A 106 -4.55 -20.04 -22.69
CA GLY A 106 -4.66 -20.44 -21.29
C GLY A 106 -3.75 -21.60 -20.89
N PHE A 107 -2.99 -22.16 -21.83
CA PHE A 107 -2.00 -23.21 -21.60
C PHE A 107 -0.76 -22.64 -20.93
N ARG A 108 0.04 -23.50 -20.30
CA ARG A 108 1.22 -23.10 -19.53
C ARG A 108 2.44 -23.91 -19.89
N LEU A 109 3.60 -23.27 -19.75
CA LEU A 109 4.90 -23.93 -19.88
C LEU A 109 5.34 -24.46 -18.51
N ILE A 110 5.63 -25.76 -18.43
CA ILE A 110 6.11 -26.42 -17.22
C ILE A 110 7.38 -27.22 -17.49
N GLU A 111 8.19 -27.41 -16.45
CA GLU A 111 9.29 -28.38 -16.48
C GLU A 111 8.74 -29.75 -16.09
N LYS A 112 8.73 -30.69 -17.03
CA LYS A 112 8.20 -32.04 -16.83
C LYS A 112 9.22 -33.11 -17.19
N TRP A 113 9.28 -34.17 -16.38
CA TRP A 113 10.08 -35.35 -16.69
C TRP A 113 9.52 -36.07 -17.92
N SER A 114 10.36 -36.27 -18.94
CA SER A 114 10.00 -37.02 -20.14
C SER A 114 10.62 -38.41 -20.09
N PRO A 115 9.84 -39.49 -19.92
CA PRO A 115 10.37 -40.85 -19.88
C PRO A 115 11.08 -41.26 -21.17
N SER A 116 10.61 -40.78 -22.32
CA SER A 116 11.20 -41.08 -23.63
C SER A 116 12.54 -40.38 -23.85
N ALA A 117 12.71 -39.18 -23.31
CA ALA A 117 13.97 -38.44 -23.38
C ALA A 117 14.93 -38.75 -22.22
N ASN A 118 14.43 -39.39 -21.16
CA ASN A 118 15.15 -39.61 -19.90
C ASN A 118 15.77 -38.31 -19.33
N ALA A 119 15.04 -37.20 -19.46
CA ALA A 119 15.46 -35.86 -19.03
C ALA A 119 14.23 -34.99 -18.76
N PHE A 120 14.39 -33.92 -17.98
CA PHE A 120 13.38 -32.87 -17.88
C PHE A 120 13.31 -32.08 -19.19
N ARG A 121 12.08 -31.76 -19.61
CA ARG A 121 11.81 -30.91 -20.78
C ARG A 121 10.79 -29.84 -20.44
N LEU A 122 10.89 -28.72 -21.15
CA LEU A 122 9.83 -27.72 -21.16
C LEU A 122 8.67 -28.29 -21.97
N THR A 123 7.50 -28.34 -21.34
CA THR A 123 6.31 -28.96 -21.90
C THR A 123 5.13 -28.00 -21.77
N VAL A 124 4.40 -27.83 -22.87
CA VAL A 124 3.12 -27.14 -22.89
C VAL A 124 2.05 -28.09 -22.36
N LYS A 125 1.39 -27.71 -21.27
CA LYS A 125 0.31 -28.46 -20.61
C LYS A 125 -0.91 -27.56 -20.45
N ASP A 126 -2.10 -28.10 -20.67
CA ASP A 126 -3.33 -27.40 -20.30
C ASP A 126 -3.55 -27.56 -18.79
N PRO A 127 -3.67 -26.47 -18.01
CA PRO A 127 -4.10 -26.58 -16.62
C PRO A 127 -5.46 -27.28 -16.43
N MET A 128 -6.28 -27.35 -17.49
CA MET A 128 -7.63 -27.93 -17.49
C MET A 128 -8.48 -27.37 -16.36
N ARG A 129 -8.68 -26.04 -16.35
CA ARG A 129 -9.34 -25.30 -15.26
C ARG A 129 -10.75 -25.80 -14.91
N SER A 130 -11.41 -26.48 -15.84
CA SER A 130 -12.75 -27.05 -15.68
C SER A 130 -12.76 -28.50 -15.17
N LYS A 131 -11.60 -29.12 -14.90
CA LYS A 131 -11.55 -30.52 -14.48
C LYS A 131 -12.17 -30.73 -13.11
N THR A 132 -12.95 -31.80 -13.00
CA THR A 132 -13.64 -32.22 -11.77
C THR A 132 -13.25 -33.64 -11.35
N THR A 133 -12.60 -34.39 -12.23
CA THR A 133 -12.07 -35.72 -11.95
C THR A 133 -10.66 -35.57 -11.35
N PRO A 134 -10.39 -36.15 -10.16
CA PRO A 134 -9.08 -36.05 -9.56
C PRO A 134 -8.06 -36.92 -10.31
N ASP A 135 -6.88 -36.37 -10.54
CA ASP A 135 -5.74 -37.07 -11.16
C ASP A 135 -5.10 -38.04 -10.16
N VAL A 136 -5.06 -37.65 -8.88
CA VAL A 136 -4.50 -38.46 -7.79
C VAL A 136 -5.47 -38.47 -6.61
N THR A 137 -5.70 -39.66 -6.05
CA THR A 137 -6.47 -39.82 -4.81
C THR A 137 -5.58 -40.32 -3.68
N LEU A 138 -5.59 -39.62 -2.55
CA LEU A 138 -4.88 -39.96 -1.33
C LEU A 138 -5.88 -40.44 -0.27
N ASN A 139 -5.66 -41.63 0.26
CA ASN A 139 -6.51 -42.24 1.29
C ASN A 139 -5.73 -42.34 2.60
N GLY A 140 -6.03 -41.46 3.55
CA GLY A 140 -5.31 -41.36 4.82
C GLY A 140 -3.82 -41.04 4.70
N GLY A 141 -3.13 -40.93 5.83
CA GLY A 141 -1.66 -40.74 5.85
C GLY A 141 -1.16 -39.35 5.42
N PHE A 142 -2.05 -38.35 5.36
CA PHE A 142 -1.73 -36.95 5.05
C PHE A 142 -2.23 -36.01 6.15
N ARG A 143 -1.69 -34.80 6.20
CA ARG A 143 -2.22 -33.69 7.00
C ARG A 143 -2.74 -32.62 6.07
N THR A 144 -4.00 -32.21 6.23
CA THR A 144 -4.53 -31.04 5.52
C THR A 144 -4.58 -29.84 6.44
N ARG A 145 -4.35 -28.66 5.86
CA ARG A 145 -4.50 -27.37 6.52
C ARG A 145 -5.16 -26.41 5.56
N ARG A 146 -6.16 -25.67 6.04
CA ARG A 146 -6.65 -24.47 5.34
C ARG A 146 -5.70 -23.32 5.61
N LEU A 147 -5.26 -22.66 4.56
CA LEU A 147 -4.45 -21.46 4.63
C LEU A 147 -5.38 -20.24 4.63
N SER A 148 -5.02 -19.22 5.40
CA SER A 148 -5.61 -17.89 5.25
C SER A 148 -4.99 -17.25 4.01
N GLY A 149 -5.63 -17.38 2.86
CA GLY A 149 -5.16 -16.74 1.64
C GLY A 149 -5.30 -15.21 1.71
N SER A 150 -4.35 -14.49 1.11
CA SER A 150 -4.39 -13.03 1.04
C SER A 150 -5.49 -12.57 0.09
N GLU A 151 -6.32 -11.61 0.53
CA GLU A 151 -7.30 -10.99 -0.36
C GLU A 151 -6.66 -9.96 -1.32
N ALA A 152 -5.41 -9.54 -1.09
CA ALA A 152 -4.76 -8.49 -1.88
C ALA A 152 -4.74 -8.80 -3.39
N ASP A 153 -4.60 -10.08 -3.71
CA ASP A 153 -4.51 -10.57 -5.09
C ASP A 153 -5.88 -10.85 -5.72
N VAL A 154 -6.97 -10.70 -4.96
CA VAL A 154 -8.31 -11.05 -5.44
C VAL A 154 -8.84 -9.99 -6.40
N ARG A 155 -9.37 -10.43 -7.54
CA ARG A 155 -10.05 -9.60 -8.54
C ARG A 155 -11.44 -10.17 -8.83
N THR A 156 -12.48 -9.36 -8.63
CA THR A 156 -13.88 -9.78 -8.87
C THR A 156 -14.44 -9.19 -10.17
N TRP A 157 -13.60 -8.50 -10.94
CA TRP A 157 -13.92 -7.98 -12.27
C TRP A 157 -12.61 -7.80 -13.03
N VAL A 158 -12.59 -8.25 -14.29
CA VAL A 158 -11.41 -8.18 -15.15
C VAL A 158 -11.83 -7.61 -16.49
N GLY A 159 -11.18 -6.53 -16.92
CA GLY A 159 -11.29 -5.97 -18.26
C GLY A 159 -10.07 -6.30 -19.10
N VAL A 160 -10.26 -6.66 -20.36
CA VAL A 160 -9.20 -6.90 -21.35
C VAL A 160 -9.30 -5.83 -22.42
N ILE A 161 -8.20 -5.09 -22.62
CA ILE A 161 -8.03 -4.17 -23.75
C ILE A 161 -7.23 -4.93 -24.82
N PHE A 162 -7.82 -5.05 -26.00
CA PHE A 162 -7.21 -5.70 -27.17
C PHE A 162 -7.31 -4.81 -28.40
N ARG A 163 -6.57 -5.13 -29.46
CA ARG A 163 -6.61 -4.40 -30.73
C ARG A 163 -7.21 -5.30 -31.79
N TYR A 164 -8.17 -4.79 -32.56
CA TYR A 164 -8.81 -5.59 -33.60
C TYR A 164 -7.84 -5.97 -34.72
N ARG A 165 -8.05 -7.14 -35.31
CA ARG A 165 -7.26 -7.59 -36.47
C ARG A 165 -7.34 -6.58 -37.62
N GLY A 166 -6.18 -6.09 -38.04
CA GLY A 166 -6.06 -5.25 -39.25
C GLY A 166 -6.50 -3.79 -39.07
N THR A 167 -6.90 -3.37 -37.87
CA THR A 167 -7.17 -1.96 -37.54
C THR A 167 -6.30 -1.50 -36.36
N GLU A 168 -6.18 -0.19 -36.17
CA GLU A 168 -5.52 0.38 -34.99
C GLU A 168 -6.49 0.54 -33.80
N ASP A 169 -7.77 0.20 -34.01
CA ASP A 169 -8.84 0.39 -33.03
C ASP A 169 -8.67 -0.56 -31.83
N GLU A 170 -8.80 -0.02 -30.63
CA GLU A 170 -8.82 -0.79 -29.38
C GLU A 170 -10.26 -1.23 -29.06
N GLY A 171 -10.42 -2.53 -28.83
CA GLY A 171 -11.61 -3.13 -28.25
C GLY A 171 -11.46 -3.32 -26.75
N PHE A 172 -12.58 -3.36 -26.05
CA PHE A 172 -12.62 -3.56 -24.60
C PHE A 172 -13.74 -4.53 -24.22
N VAL A 173 -13.38 -5.61 -23.55
CA VAL A 173 -14.31 -6.64 -23.06
C VAL A 173 -14.05 -6.88 -21.58
N TRP A 174 -15.06 -7.30 -20.84
CA TRP A 174 -14.91 -7.62 -19.42
C TRP A 174 -15.60 -8.93 -19.03
N ALA A 175 -15.13 -9.49 -17.90
CA ALA A 175 -15.75 -10.58 -17.17
C ALA A 175 -15.92 -10.16 -15.70
N GLU A 176 -17.01 -10.59 -15.07
CA GLU A 176 -17.33 -10.28 -13.68
C GLU A 176 -17.66 -11.54 -12.89
N ALA A 177 -17.27 -11.54 -11.61
CA ALA A 177 -17.59 -12.63 -10.70
C ALA A 177 -19.03 -12.52 -10.21
N ASP A 178 -19.61 -13.66 -9.84
CA ASP A 178 -20.94 -13.73 -9.25
C ASP A 178 -21.09 -12.83 -8.02
N ASP A 179 -22.30 -12.32 -7.79
CA ASP A 179 -22.62 -11.44 -6.67
C ASP A 179 -22.19 -12.03 -5.31
N SER A 180 -22.30 -13.35 -5.14
CA SER A 180 -21.86 -14.02 -3.90
C SER A 180 -20.36 -13.86 -3.62
N ILE A 181 -19.53 -13.85 -4.67
CA ILE A 181 -18.08 -13.64 -4.59
C ILE A 181 -17.80 -12.17 -4.31
N VAL A 182 -18.54 -11.26 -4.95
CA VAL A 182 -18.41 -9.81 -4.72
C VAL A 182 -18.78 -9.45 -3.27
N GLN A 183 -19.80 -10.07 -2.70
CA GLN A 183 -20.17 -9.86 -1.30
C GLN A 183 -19.15 -10.42 -0.31
N LYS A 184 -18.37 -11.43 -0.70
CA LYS A 184 -17.33 -12.01 0.15
C LYS A 184 -15.99 -11.27 0.06
N TYR A 185 -15.56 -10.95 -1.16
CA TYR A 185 -14.21 -10.45 -1.44
C TYR A 185 -14.16 -9.06 -2.09
N GLY A 186 -15.30 -8.45 -2.39
CA GLY A 186 -15.37 -7.08 -2.93
C GLY A 186 -14.84 -6.03 -1.94
N ILE A 187 -14.69 -4.81 -2.43
CA ILE A 187 -14.28 -3.64 -1.65
C ILE A 187 -15.50 -3.12 -0.89
N PRO A 188 -15.48 -3.04 0.46
CA PRO A 188 -16.58 -2.46 1.22
C PRO A 188 -16.88 -1.02 0.75
N ASP A 189 -18.15 -0.71 0.50
CA ASP A 189 -18.57 0.63 0.05
C ASP A 189 -18.94 1.59 1.20
N GLY A 190 -18.88 1.11 2.45
CA GLY A 190 -19.25 1.86 3.65
C GLY A 190 -20.76 1.91 3.94
N SER A 191 -21.60 1.34 3.08
CA SER A 191 -23.07 1.33 3.19
C SER A 191 -23.66 -0.08 3.30
N GLY A 192 -22.81 -1.07 3.63
CA GLY A 192 -23.19 -2.48 3.74
C GLY A 192 -23.13 -3.25 2.41
N GLY A 193 -22.80 -2.57 1.30
CA GLY A 193 -22.54 -3.19 0.02
C GLY A 193 -21.04 -3.39 -0.25
N ARG A 194 -20.75 -4.05 -1.38
CA ARG A 194 -19.38 -4.24 -1.85
C ARG A 194 -19.25 -3.94 -3.33
N LYS A 195 -18.19 -3.23 -3.70
CA LYS A 195 -17.80 -2.92 -5.08
C LYS A 195 -16.81 -3.95 -5.61
N HIS A 196 -16.73 -4.08 -6.93
CA HIS A 196 -15.78 -5.00 -7.55
C HIS A 196 -14.32 -4.58 -7.32
N ARG A 197 -13.45 -5.56 -7.03
CA ARG A 197 -12.00 -5.42 -7.16
C ARG A 197 -11.63 -5.55 -8.63
N LYS A 198 -11.60 -4.43 -9.32
CA LYS A 198 -11.34 -4.39 -10.77
C LYS A 198 -9.86 -4.66 -11.08
N MET A 199 -9.58 -5.27 -12.23
CA MET A 199 -8.26 -5.33 -12.87
C MET A 199 -8.44 -5.00 -14.34
N VAL A 200 -7.46 -4.34 -14.94
CA VAL A 200 -7.42 -4.14 -16.40
C VAL A 200 -6.15 -4.79 -16.92
N TYR A 201 -6.32 -5.76 -17.82
CA TYR A 201 -5.26 -6.41 -18.56
C TYR A 201 -5.14 -5.73 -19.92
N ARG A 202 -4.04 -5.02 -20.16
CA ARG A 202 -3.76 -4.45 -21.47
C ARG A 202 -2.88 -5.42 -22.23
N THR A 203 -3.41 -5.94 -23.34
CA THR A 203 -2.61 -6.76 -24.23
C THR A 203 -1.48 -5.91 -24.85
N GLN A 204 -0.35 -6.54 -25.16
CA GLN A 204 0.77 -5.84 -25.81
C GLN A 204 0.33 -5.26 -27.17
N GLU A 205 1.02 -4.22 -27.67
CA GLU A 205 0.68 -3.55 -28.94
C GLU A 205 0.55 -4.50 -30.14
N ARG A 206 1.14 -5.70 -30.06
CA ARG A 206 1.15 -6.74 -31.10
C ARG A 206 0.81 -8.11 -30.52
N SER A 207 -0.19 -8.14 -29.64
CA SER A 207 -0.74 -9.34 -29.01
C SER A 207 -1.43 -10.26 -30.02
N LEU A 208 -1.52 -11.53 -29.65
CA LEU A 208 -2.25 -12.58 -30.36
C LEU A 208 -3.78 -12.51 -30.16
N VAL A 209 -4.23 -11.75 -29.16
CA VAL A 209 -5.66 -11.51 -28.91
C VAL A 209 -6.13 -10.40 -29.84
N ASP A 210 -6.81 -10.76 -30.92
CA ASP A 210 -7.23 -9.82 -31.97
C ASP A 210 -8.73 -9.84 -32.30
N SER A 211 -9.49 -10.64 -31.53
CA SER A 211 -10.95 -10.73 -31.60
C SER A 211 -11.61 -10.56 -30.23
N GLU A 212 -12.89 -10.15 -30.24
CA GLU A 212 -13.68 -10.05 -29.01
C GLU A 212 -13.90 -11.40 -28.32
N SER A 213 -13.97 -12.49 -29.08
CA SER A 213 -14.18 -13.82 -28.52
C SER A 213 -12.96 -14.25 -27.70
N GLU A 214 -11.77 -14.14 -28.27
CA GLU A 214 -10.51 -14.45 -27.59
C GLU A 214 -10.30 -13.54 -26.37
N ALA A 215 -10.64 -12.25 -26.49
CA ALA A 215 -10.54 -11.32 -25.37
C ALA A 215 -11.49 -11.68 -24.22
N ARG A 216 -12.71 -12.16 -24.54
CA ARG A 216 -13.69 -12.62 -23.54
C ARG A 216 -13.23 -13.89 -22.85
N GLU A 217 -12.69 -14.84 -23.60
CA GLU A 217 -12.12 -16.08 -23.06
C GLU A 217 -10.95 -15.78 -22.13
N LEU A 218 -10.03 -14.91 -22.55
CA LEU A 218 -8.92 -14.46 -21.71
C LEU A 218 -9.42 -13.77 -20.42
N ALA A 219 -10.42 -12.89 -20.52
CA ALA A 219 -11.00 -12.23 -19.35
C ALA A 219 -11.59 -13.26 -18.36
N ALA A 220 -12.27 -14.29 -18.87
CA ALA A 220 -12.84 -15.36 -18.05
C ALA A 220 -11.75 -16.23 -17.40
N LEU A 221 -10.65 -16.54 -18.11
CA LEU A 221 -9.51 -17.29 -17.57
C LEU A 221 -8.81 -16.53 -16.44
N ILE A 222 -8.56 -15.22 -16.64
CA ILE A 222 -7.95 -14.37 -15.62
C ILE A 222 -8.88 -14.27 -14.40
N LEU A 223 -10.17 -14.06 -14.62
CA LEU A 223 -11.15 -14.00 -13.54
C LEU A 223 -11.20 -15.32 -12.76
N HIS A 224 -11.22 -16.47 -13.45
CA HIS A 224 -11.20 -17.78 -12.80
C HIS A 224 -10.02 -17.95 -11.84
N ASP A 225 -8.84 -17.49 -12.26
CA ASP A 225 -7.59 -17.62 -11.51
C ASP A 225 -7.49 -16.63 -10.32
N LEU A 226 -8.20 -15.48 -10.38
CA LEU A 226 -8.05 -14.38 -9.40
C LEU A 226 -9.29 -14.10 -8.54
N GLN A 227 -10.45 -14.69 -8.83
CA GLN A 227 -11.71 -14.38 -8.14
C GLN A 227 -11.74 -14.76 -6.65
N GLN A 228 -10.81 -15.57 -6.17
CA GLN A 228 -10.75 -16.06 -4.79
C GLN A 228 -9.30 -16.08 -4.28
N PRO A 229 -9.10 -15.97 -2.95
CA PRO A 229 -7.76 -15.97 -2.37
C PRO A 229 -7.07 -17.31 -2.60
N THR A 230 -5.82 -17.27 -3.06
CA THR A 230 -5.00 -18.45 -3.37
C THR A 230 -3.55 -18.22 -2.95
N PRO A 231 -2.83 -19.23 -2.43
CA PRO A 231 -3.31 -20.56 -2.06
C PRO A 231 -4.18 -20.51 -0.79
N ASP A 232 -5.17 -21.40 -0.71
CA ASP A 232 -6.10 -21.53 0.44
C ASP A 232 -6.10 -22.95 1.05
N CYS A 233 -5.36 -23.89 0.46
CA CYS A 233 -5.23 -25.26 0.93
C CYS A 233 -3.77 -25.72 0.89
N GLU A 234 -3.39 -26.51 1.90
CA GLU A 234 -2.11 -27.19 2.02
C GLU A 234 -2.35 -28.67 2.38
N ILE A 235 -1.67 -29.57 1.67
CA ILE A 235 -1.65 -31.02 1.94
C ILE A 235 -0.20 -31.44 2.16
N ALA A 236 0.10 -32.00 3.33
CA ALA A 236 1.43 -32.48 3.68
C ALA A 236 1.46 -33.99 3.88
N LEU A 237 2.41 -34.65 3.21
CA LEU A 237 2.70 -36.08 3.32
C LEU A 237 4.01 -36.28 4.10
N PRO A 238 4.07 -37.25 5.04
CA PRO A 238 5.27 -37.53 5.84
C PRO A 238 6.31 -38.39 5.08
N TYR A 239 6.32 -38.33 3.75
CA TYR A 239 7.25 -39.03 2.88
C TYR A 239 7.36 -38.28 1.54
N LEU A 240 8.43 -38.54 0.78
CA LEU A 240 8.60 -38.11 -0.60
C LEU A 240 7.68 -38.89 -1.53
N ASP A 241 6.88 -38.18 -2.31
CA ASP A 241 6.02 -38.75 -3.34
C ASP A 241 6.15 -37.95 -4.65
N PRO A 242 6.95 -38.43 -5.61
CA PRO A 242 7.27 -37.69 -6.83
C PRO A 242 6.14 -37.72 -7.89
N ARG A 243 4.96 -38.28 -7.57
CA ARG A 243 3.88 -38.49 -8.55
C ARG A 243 3.06 -37.24 -8.85
N PHE A 244 3.18 -36.20 -8.03
CA PHE A 244 2.40 -34.96 -8.21
C PHE A 244 3.04 -34.05 -9.25
N GLU A 245 2.20 -33.44 -10.07
CA GLU A 245 2.61 -32.44 -11.05
C GLU A 245 1.87 -31.11 -10.80
N ALA A 246 2.42 -30.03 -11.37
CA ALA A 246 1.71 -28.76 -11.43
C ALA A 246 0.38 -28.95 -12.18
N PHE A 247 -0.64 -28.26 -11.68
CA PHE A 247 -2.03 -28.30 -12.15
C PHE A 247 -2.81 -29.58 -11.84
N ASP A 248 -2.24 -30.59 -11.19
CA ASP A 248 -3.00 -31.80 -10.83
C ASP A 248 -4.15 -31.48 -9.84
N LEU A 249 -5.28 -32.17 -10.00
CA LEU A 249 -6.38 -32.15 -9.04
C LEU A 249 -6.21 -33.32 -8.09
N VAL A 250 -5.75 -33.04 -6.87
CA VAL A 250 -5.51 -34.04 -5.83
C VAL A 250 -6.72 -34.13 -4.91
N ARG A 251 -7.31 -35.32 -4.81
CA ARG A 251 -8.36 -35.64 -3.84
C ARG A 251 -7.75 -36.25 -2.59
N ALA A 252 -7.87 -35.56 -1.47
CA ALA A 252 -7.46 -36.06 -0.16
C ALA A 252 -8.67 -36.53 0.64
N VAL A 253 -8.78 -37.85 0.83
CA VAL A 253 -9.86 -38.51 1.58
C VAL A 253 -9.37 -38.87 2.98
N GLY A 254 -9.87 -38.11 3.96
CA GLY A 254 -9.71 -38.40 5.38
C GLY A 254 -10.86 -39.23 5.91
N ASP A 255 -10.84 -39.54 7.21
CA ASP A 255 -11.85 -40.42 7.81
C ASP A 255 -13.28 -39.85 7.77
N THR A 256 -13.41 -38.51 7.78
CA THR A 256 -14.70 -37.80 7.87
C THR A 256 -14.92 -36.72 6.80
N TYR A 257 -13.93 -36.48 5.94
CA TYR A 257 -13.99 -35.42 4.94
C TYR A 257 -13.18 -35.77 3.69
N ALA A 258 -13.57 -35.20 2.55
CA ALA A 258 -12.78 -35.20 1.34
C ALA A 258 -12.54 -33.75 0.90
N VAL A 259 -11.30 -33.45 0.50
CA VAL A 259 -10.93 -32.15 -0.07
C VAL A 259 -10.27 -32.39 -1.41
N ASP A 260 -10.78 -31.71 -2.44
CA ASP A 260 -10.15 -31.64 -3.75
C ASP A 260 -9.32 -30.35 -3.80
N MET A 261 -8.07 -30.45 -4.23
CA MET A 261 -7.15 -29.32 -4.32
C MET A 261 -6.43 -29.33 -5.67
N GLY A 262 -6.50 -28.22 -6.41
CA GLY A 262 -5.64 -28.00 -7.56
C GLY A 262 -4.25 -27.57 -7.12
N VAL A 263 -3.23 -28.32 -7.52
CA VAL A 263 -1.84 -28.11 -7.13
C VAL A 263 -1.27 -26.88 -7.86
N MET A 264 -0.76 -25.92 -7.08
CA MET A 264 -0.07 -24.73 -7.59
C MET A 264 1.43 -24.77 -7.30
N GLU A 265 1.80 -25.37 -6.17
CA GLU A 265 3.19 -25.45 -5.71
C GLU A 265 3.43 -26.81 -5.05
N ILE A 266 4.60 -27.36 -5.32
CA ILE A 266 5.06 -28.64 -4.80
C ILE A 266 6.41 -28.39 -4.15
N GLU A 267 6.51 -28.71 -2.87
CA GLU A 267 7.73 -28.64 -2.09
C GLU A 267 8.12 -30.05 -1.67
N TYR A 268 9.32 -30.48 -2.10
CA TYR A 268 9.94 -31.71 -1.65
C TYR A 268 11.09 -31.36 -0.71
N SER A 269 11.05 -31.90 0.50
CA SER A 269 12.14 -31.74 1.47
C SER A 269 12.67 -33.10 1.91
N TRP A 270 13.99 -33.21 2.02
CA TRP A 270 14.65 -34.41 2.51
C TRP A 270 15.86 -34.02 3.35
N SER A 271 16.06 -34.74 4.44
CA SER A 271 17.23 -34.57 5.30
C SER A 271 17.65 -35.92 5.86
N PHE A 272 18.86 -36.00 6.41
CA PHE A 272 19.32 -37.22 7.09
C PHE A 272 18.49 -37.53 8.34
N ASP A 273 17.91 -36.50 8.98
CA ASP A 273 17.03 -36.65 10.14
C ASP A 273 15.61 -37.11 9.75
N GLU A 274 15.17 -36.78 8.53
CA GLU A 274 13.91 -37.21 7.94
C GLU A 274 14.18 -38.08 6.70
N PRO A 275 14.62 -39.35 6.86
CA PRO A 275 15.13 -40.16 5.75
C PRO A 275 14.05 -40.53 4.71
N LEU A 276 12.77 -40.54 5.11
CA LEU A 276 11.63 -40.71 4.21
C LEU A 276 11.30 -39.42 3.44
N GLY A 277 11.82 -38.28 3.90
CA GLY A 277 11.52 -36.93 3.45
C GLY A 277 10.06 -36.53 3.67
N ARG A 278 9.66 -35.45 3.01
CA ARG A 278 8.34 -34.84 3.14
C ARG A 278 7.94 -34.20 1.83
N THR A 279 6.64 -34.29 1.51
CA THR A 279 6.02 -33.63 0.37
C THR A 279 4.97 -32.66 0.89
N VAL A 280 5.04 -31.40 0.48
CA VAL A 280 4.03 -30.38 0.78
C VAL A 280 3.47 -29.86 -0.53
N LEU A 281 2.16 -29.98 -0.68
CA LEU A 281 1.41 -29.46 -1.80
C LEU A 281 0.64 -28.22 -1.33
N ARG A 282 0.78 -27.11 -2.05
CA ARG A 282 -0.01 -25.90 -1.80
C ARG A 282 -0.82 -25.58 -3.04
N GLY A 283 -2.04 -25.11 -2.83
CA GLY A 283 -2.94 -24.90 -3.94
C GLY A 283 -4.26 -24.30 -3.55
N SER A 284 -5.22 -24.48 -4.44
CA SER A 284 -6.55 -23.93 -4.32
C SER A 284 -7.60 -25.02 -4.14
N ALA A 285 -8.48 -24.84 -3.17
CA ALA A 285 -9.57 -25.77 -2.91
C ALA A 285 -10.57 -25.77 -4.07
N SER A 286 -10.89 -26.98 -4.56
CA SER A 286 -11.91 -27.29 -5.57
C SER A 286 -11.76 -26.56 -6.91
N ARG A 287 -10.57 -26.04 -7.21
CA ARG A 287 -10.27 -25.36 -8.47
C ARG A 287 -8.82 -25.57 -8.85
N VAL A 288 -8.52 -25.45 -10.13
CA VAL A 288 -7.15 -25.45 -10.65
C VAL A 288 -6.80 -24.07 -11.16
N ILE A 289 -5.69 -23.51 -10.68
CA ILE A 289 -5.24 -22.17 -11.05
C ILE A 289 -4.12 -22.31 -12.05
N GLY A 290 -4.22 -21.64 -13.19
CA GLY A 290 -3.19 -21.73 -14.22
C GLY A 290 -2.08 -20.70 -14.06
N ALA A 291 -2.41 -19.44 -13.83
CA ALA A 291 -1.51 -18.35 -14.21
C ALA A 291 -1.52 -17.11 -13.31
N LYS A 292 -1.78 -17.28 -12.00
CA LYS A 292 -1.92 -16.18 -11.02
C LYS A 292 -0.85 -15.08 -11.15
N GLN A 293 0.43 -15.45 -11.09
CA GLN A 293 1.54 -14.48 -11.08
C GLN A 293 1.64 -13.70 -12.41
N LEU A 294 1.41 -14.37 -13.54
CA LEU A 294 1.42 -13.75 -14.87
C LEU A 294 0.31 -12.71 -15.01
N TRP A 295 -0.86 -12.97 -14.44
CA TRP A 295 -1.96 -12.02 -14.49
C TRP A 295 -1.67 -10.77 -13.68
N LEU A 296 -1.21 -10.95 -12.44
CA LEU A 296 -0.93 -9.83 -11.55
C LEU A 296 0.25 -8.96 -12.04
N SER A 297 1.24 -9.54 -12.72
CA SER A 297 2.34 -8.76 -13.30
C SER A 297 1.89 -7.83 -14.43
N ASN A 298 0.78 -8.17 -15.10
CA ASN A 298 0.20 -7.40 -16.19
C ASN A 298 -0.95 -6.48 -15.75
N ASP A 299 -1.22 -6.37 -14.45
CA ASP A 299 -2.23 -5.44 -13.92
C ASP A 299 -1.74 -3.99 -14.01
N VAL A 300 -2.45 -3.16 -14.78
CA VAL A 300 -2.16 -1.72 -14.94
C VAL A 300 -2.26 -0.95 -13.61
N LYS A 301 -2.87 -1.55 -12.58
CA LYS A 301 -3.11 -0.93 -11.27
C LYS A 301 -1.90 -0.79 -10.35
N ARG A 302 -0.72 -1.29 -10.69
CA ARG A 302 0.47 -1.03 -9.89
C ARG A 302 0.94 0.41 -10.11
N LEU A 303 0.18 1.35 -9.55
CA LEU A 303 0.61 2.72 -9.31
C LEU A 303 1.93 2.63 -8.53
N ASP A 304 2.94 3.32 -9.05
CA ASP A 304 4.31 3.34 -8.54
C ASP A 304 4.28 3.54 -7.01
N GLU A 305 4.84 2.61 -6.23
CA GLU A 305 4.82 2.66 -4.75
C GLU A 305 5.44 3.96 -4.20
N ARG A 306 6.25 4.63 -5.04
CA ARG A 306 6.79 5.96 -4.78
C ARG A 306 5.73 7.06 -4.78
N GLN A 307 4.70 6.97 -5.62
CA GLN A 307 3.65 7.98 -5.74
C GLN A 307 2.73 7.94 -4.51
N LEU A 308 2.39 6.75 -4.02
CA LEU A 308 1.59 6.55 -2.80
C LEU A 308 2.26 7.18 -1.57
N ARG A 309 3.59 7.04 -1.43
CA ARG A 309 4.32 7.68 -0.32
C ARG A 309 4.29 9.20 -0.35
N ILE A 310 4.21 9.82 -1.53
CA ILE A 310 4.27 11.28 -1.66
C ILE A 310 2.89 11.90 -1.43
N ASP A 311 1.81 11.25 -1.87
CA ASP A 311 0.43 11.72 -1.62
C ASP A 311 -0.05 11.41 -0.19
N GLU A 312 0.40 10.33 0.45
CA GLU A 312 0.15 10.06 1.88
C GLU A 312 0.91 11.01 2.83
N LEU A 313 1.91 11.75 2.33
CA LEU A 313 2.69 12.70 3.14
C LEU A 313 1.99 14.05 3.38
N LEU A 314 0.85 14.31 2.74
CA LEU A 314 0.03 15.50 2.99
C LEU A 314 -1.11 15.18 3.96
N GLY A 315 -0.75 14.73 5.16
CA GLY A 315 -1.70 14.58 6.27
C GLY A 315 -2.32 15.94 6.66
N GLU A 316 -3.53 15.90 7.23
CA GLU A 316 -4.19 17.08 7.78
C GLU A 316 -3.27 17.80 8.79
N THR A 317 -3.29 19.13 8.77
CA THR A 317 -2.46 19.92 9.70
C THR A 317 -2.86 19.58 11.14
N PRO A 318 -1.91 19.24 12.04
CA PRO A 318 -2.25 18.84 13.39
C PRO A 318 -3.06 19.93 14.11
N PRO A 319 -4.06 19.54 14.92
CA PRO A 319 -4.93 20.50 15.58
C PRO A 319 -4.14 21.39 16.55
N LYS A 320 -4.53 22.68 16.62
CA LYS A 320 -3.91 23.64 17.53
C LYS A 320 -4.19 23.24 18.99
N PRO A 321 -3.22 23.40 19.93
CA PRO A 321 -3.51 23.24 21.35
C PRO A 321 -4.62 24.20 21.81
N PRO A 322 -5.43 23.83 22.83
CA PRO A 322 -6.40 24.75 23.43
C PRO A 322 -5.71 25.97 24.06
N ARG A 323 -6.46 26.95 24.57
CA ARG A 323 -5.84 28.07 25.30
C ARG A 323 -5.32 27.59 26.67
N PRO A 324 -4.07 27.89 27.07
CA PRO A 324 -3.57 27.55 28.39
C PRO A 324 -4.16 28.49 29.45
N GLU A 325 -4.32 28.00 30.67
CA GLU A 325 -4.57 28.86 31.83
C GLU A 325 -3.24 29.36 32.37
N ALA A 326 -3.13 30.68 32.52
CA ALA A 326 -1.96 31.32 33.09
C ALA A 326 -2.41 32.18 34.26
N THR A 327 -1.82 31.93 35.43
CA THR A 327 -2.12 32.67 36.66
C THR A 327 -0.83 33.24 37.22
N GLY A 328 -0.82 34.54 37.51
CA GLY A 328 0.25 35.16 38.28
C GLY A 328 0.12 34.78 39.74
N SER A 329 1.19 34.26 40.34
CA SER A 329 1.23 33.87 41.75
C SER A 329 2.54 34.32 42.39
N TRP A 330 2.54 34.43 43.71
CA TRP A 330 3.77 34.62 44.48
C TRP A 330 4.34 33.26 44.85
N TYR A 331 5.63 33.06 44.57
CA TYR A 331 6.34 31.85 44.92
C TYR A 331 7.55 32.17 45.80
N VAL A 332 7.69 31.41 46.88
CA VAL A 332 8.88 31.46 47.74
C VAL A 332 9.77 30.31 47.32
N GLY A 333 10.93 30.65 46.74
CA GLY A 333 11.92 29.69 46.30
C GLY A 333 12.64 29.00 47.47
N PRO A 334 13.50 28.01 47.18
CA PRO A 334 14.32 27.33 48.19
C PRO A 334 15.25 28.26 48.98
N ASP A 335 15.56 29.44 48.42
CA ASP A 335 16.36 30.51 48.99
C ASP A 335 15.56 31.43 49.95
N GLY A 336 14.24 31.23 50.07
CA GLY A 336 13.37 31.98 50.97
C GLY A 336 12.93 33.35 50.44
N THR A 337 13.36 33.75 49.24
CA THR A 337 12.98 35.02 48.63
C THR A 337 11.64 34.88 47.91
N PRO A 338 10.62 35.71 48.22
CA PRO A 338 9.39 35.74 47.45
C PRO A 338 9.63 36.40 46.09
N GLN A 339 9.26 35.72 45.02
CA GLN A 339 9.31 36.24 43.65
C GLN A 339 7.97 36.01 42.94
N PRO A 340 7.55 36.94 42.06
CA PRO A 340 6.39 36.73 41.21
C PRO A 340 6.71 35.68 40.14
N VAL A 341 5.78 34.75 39.93
CA VAL A 341 5.88 33.68 38.94
C VAL A 341 4.59 33.57 38.13
N VAL A 342 4.72 32.98 36.95
CA VAL A 342 3.57 32.62 36.12
C VAL A 342 3.40 31.11 36.15
N ASP A 343 2.26 30.68 36.69
CA ASP A 343 1.84 29.30 36.71
C ASP A 343 0.96 29.02 35.49
N VAL A 344 1.43 28.12 34.63
CA VAL A 344 0.75 27.72 33.39
C VAL A 344 0.20 26.31 33.56
N LEU A 345 -1.13 26.16 33.46
CA LEU A 345 -1.85 24.90 33.54
C LEU A 345 -2.51 24.57 32.20
N MET A 346 -2.39 23.30 31.82
CA MET A 346 -3.04 22.73 30.66
C MET A 346 -4.23 21.85 31.09
N LYS A 347 -5.40 22.14 30.51
CA LYS A 347 -6.65 21.42 30.85
C LYS A 347 -6.84 20.09 30.14
N THR A 348 -6.13 19.84 29.05
CA THR A 348 -6.35 18.65 28.22
C THR A 348 -5.15 17.70 28.29
N PRO A 349 -5.38 16.38 28.13
CA PRO A 349 -4.29 15.44 27.97
C PRO A 349 -3.46 15.77 26.73
N VAL A 350 -2.17 15.43 26.80
CA VAL A 350 -1.24 15.61 25.68
C VAL A 350 -1.50 14.54 24.62
N PRO A 351 -1.70 14.91 23.34
CA PRO A 351 -1.90 13.93 22.27
C PRO A 351 -0.68 13.01 22.08
N TRP A 352 -0.92 11.76 21.66
CA TRP A 352 0.10 10.72 21.52
C TRP A 352 1.19 11.04 20.47
N TRP A 353 0.88 11.89 19.49
CA TRP A 353 1.77 12.31 18.41
C TRP A 353 2.66 13.52 18.77
N VAL A 354 2.53 14.07 19.97
CA VAL A 354 3.33 15.23 20.40
C VAL A 354 4.66 14.75 20.98
N LYS A 355 5.76 15.27 20.46
CA LYS A 355 7.11 15.04 21.00
C LYS A 355 7.46 16.01 22.12
N GLU A 356 7.19 17.29 21.92
CA GLU A 356 7.54 18.34 22.87
C GLU A 356 6.52 19.49 22.84
N ARG A 357 6.44 20.23 23.95
CA ARG A 357 5.64 21.46 24.05
C ARG A 357 6.55 22.67 24.04
N VAL A 358 6.12 23.71 23.33
CA VAL A 358 6.74 25.03 23.38
C VAL A 358 5.80 26.01 24.04
N LEU A 359 6.27 26.64 25.11
CA LEU A 359 5.61 27.79 25.74
C LEU A 359 6.40 29.05 25.37
N ARG A 360 5.69 30.07 24.87
CA ARG A 360 6.24 31.42 24.68
C ARG A 360 5.55 32.34 25.66
N VAL A 361 6.33 32.89 26.59
CA VAL A 361 5.86 33.91 27.52
C VAL A 361 6.34 35.26 27.07
N ILE A 362 5.41 36.19 26.97
CA ILE A 362 5.63 37.48 26.34
C ILE A 362 5.13 38.55 27.29
N GLU A 363 5.96 39.56 27.51
CA GLU A 363 5.58 40.74 28.28
C GLU A 363 4.83 41.74 27.40
N PHE A 364 3.89 42.45 28.02
CA PHE A 364 3.10 43.49 27.40
C PHE A 364 3.30 44.82 28.13
N GLU A 365 3.40 45.89 27.35
CA GLU A 365 3.39 47.26 27.82
C GLU A 365 1.97 47.82 27.70
N ALA A 366 1.42 48.38 28.78
CA ALA A 366 0.13 49.07 28.71
C ALA A 366 0.29 50.44 28.07
N LEU A 367 -0.41 50.67 26.96
CA LEU A 367 -0.35 51.94 26.20
C LEU A 367 -1.43 52.92 26.64
N ASP A 368 -2.65 52.41 26.84
CA ASP A 368 -3.83 53.19 27.21
C ASP A 368 -4.89 52.26 27.83
N SER A 369 -5.86 52.82 28.54
CA SER A 369 -7.03 52.09 29.06
C SER A 369 -8.27 52.97 29.04
N GLY A 370 -9.46 52.37 29.02
CA GLY A 370 -10.70 53.13 28.91
C GLY A 370 -11.95 52.32 29.25
N THR A 371 -13.10 52.92 28.97
CA THR A 371 -14.41 52.32 29.18
C THR A 371 -15.17 52.35 27.87
N ALA A 372 -15.53 51.18 27.37
CA ALA A 372 -16.24 51.05 26.11
C ALA A 372 -17.61 51.73 26.20
N THR A 373 -17.96 52.49 25.17
CA THR A 373 -19.30 53.06 24.98
C THR A 373 -20.19 52.16 24.13
N GLY A 374 -19.60 51.15 23.47
CA GLY A 374 -20.28 50.12 22.70
C GLY A 374 -19.29 49.21 21.97
N ALA A 375 -19.79 48.17 21.32
CA ALA A 375 -18.99 47.29 20.47
C ALA A 375 -19.87 46.64 19.39
N THR A 376 -19.22 46.13 18.34
CA THR A 376 -19.82 45.17 17.40
C THR A 376 -18.97 43.92 17.38
N SER A 377 -19.40 42.87 16.69
CA SER A 377 -18.64 41.61 16.57
C SER A 377 -17.15 41.78 16.20
N GLY A 378 -16.77 42.83 15.46
CA GLY A 378 -15.39 43.11 15.05
C GLY A 378 -14.80 44.45 15.50
N THR A 379 -15.49 45.20 16.38
CA THR A 379 -15.01 46.52 16.84
C THR A 379 -15.26 46.76 18.32
N LEU A 380 -14.54 47.72 18.90
CA LEU A 380 -14.80 48.29 20.22
C LEU A 380 -14.80 49.82 20.09
N GLU A 381 -15.86 50.46 20.58
CA GLU A 381 -16.06 51.91 20.51
C GLU A 381 -15.91 52.54 21.89
N ASP A 382 -15.19 53.66 21.95
CA ASP A 382 -15.06 54.51 23.11
C ASP A 382 -15.09 55.98 22.65
N SER A 383 -16.26 56.60 22.74
CA SER A 383 -16.46 57.99 22.31
C SER A 383 -15.75 59.03 23.19
N SER A 384 -15.18 58.63 24.33
CA SER A 384 -14.38 59.52 25.19
C SER A 384 -12.93 59.68 24.72
N LYS A 385 -12.50 58.85 23.76
CA LYS A 385 -11.11 58.80 23.27
C LYS A 385 -10.88 59.72 22.07
N SER A 386 -9.61 60.04 21.85
CA SER A 386 -9.14 60.89 20.74
C SER A 386 -7.80 60.38 20.21
N TRP A 387 -7.75 59.09 19.88
CA TRP A 387 -6.54 58.47 19.33
C TRP A 387 -6.19 59.04 17.96
N ALA A 388 -4.91 59.02 17.59
CA ALA A 388 -4.55 59.28 16.21
C ALA A 388 -5.04 58.10 15.33
N PRO A 389 -5.63 58.35 14.14
CA PRO A 389 -5.99 57.27 13.22
C PRO A 389 -4.76 56.41 12.88
N GLY A 390 -4.89 55.09 13.01
CA GLY A 390 -3.79 54.14 12.77
C GLY A 390 -2.67 54.15 13.82
N GLN A 391 -2.87 54.79 14.97
CA GLN A 391 -1.97 54.75 16.12
C GLN A 391 -1.71 53.31 16.63
N PHE A 392 -2.73 52.45 16.55
CA PHE A 392 -2.71 51.04 16.91
C PHE A 392 -3.04 50.20 15.67
N GLY A 393 -2.39 49.04 15.53
CA GLY A 393 -2.54 48.19 14.34
C GLY A 393 -1.22 47.74 13.71
N THR A 394 -0.08 47.99 14.38
CA THR A 394 1.26 47.61 13.89
C THR A 394 1.58 46.12 14.03
N GLY A 395 0.54 45.29 14.20
CA GLY A 395 0.65 43.85 14.38
C GLY A 395 1.16 43.39 15.75
N ARG A 396 1.39 44.30 16.70
CA ARG A 396 1.78 43.96 18.08
C ARG A 396 0.84 44.55 19.13
N ASP A 397 -0.22 45.23 18.70
CA ASP A 397 -1.15 45.91 19.59
C ASP A 397 -2.36 45.00 19.84
N TRP A 398 -2.77 44.91 21.09
CA TRP A 398 -3.82 44.03 21.58
C TRP A 398 -4.77 44.83 22.46
N VAL A 399 -6.03 44.43 22.49
CA VAL A 399 -7.03 44.92 23.43
C VAL A 399 -7.44 43.79 24.36
N TYR A 400 -7.38 44.04 25.66
CA TYR A 400 -7.84 43.13 26.72
C TYR A 400 -9.05 43.75 27.42
N ILE A 401 -10.15 43.00 27.53
CA ILE A 401 -11.34 43.43 28.28
C ILE A 401 -11.17 43.01 29.74
N ALA A 402 -11.00 44.00 30.62
CA ALA A 402 -10.68 43.81 32.03
C ALA A 402 -11.91 43.56 32.91
N SER A 403 -13.07 44.14 32.57
CA SER A 403 -14.32 43.94 33.33
C SER A 403 -15.55 44.07 32.44
N GLY A 404 -16.68 43.57 32.94
CA GLY A 404 -17.98 43.67 32.28
C GLY A 404 -18.38 42.44 31.47
N THR A 405 -19.25 42.59 30.47
CA THR A 405 -19.84 41.44 29.75
C THR A 405 -18.82 40.70 28.89
N GLY A 406 -17.83 41.40 28.33
CA GLY A 406 -16.77 40.83 27.51
C GLY A 406 -15.52 40.38 28.27
N ALA A 407 -15.50 40.43 29.60
CA ALA A 407 -14.29 40.28 30.42
C ALA A 407 -13.50 38.98 30.14
N GLY A 408 -12.16 39.09 30.15
CA GLY A 408 -11.25 37.96 29.94
C GLY A 408 -10.89 37.66 28.48
N GLN A 409 -11.53 38.34 27.54
CA GLN A 409 -11.20 38.27 26.12
C GLN A 409 -10.01 39.16 25.78
N VAL A 410 -9.18 38.66 24.87
CA VAL A 410 -8.04 39.38 24.30
C VAL A 410 -8.09 39.24 22.78
N ARG A 411 -7.89 40.34 22.07
CA ARG A 411 -7.91 40.39 20.59
C ARG A 411 -6.82 41.29 20.07
N ARG A 412 -6.28 40.94 18.90
CA ARG A 412 -5.28 41.76 18.21
C ARG A 412 -5.99 42.91 17.52
N ILE A 413 -5.41 44.11 17.59
CA ILE A 413 -5.96 45.30 16.95
C ILE A 413 -5.44 45.32 15.51
N ALA A 414 -6.35 45.34 14.54
CA ALA A 414 -6.04 45.47 13.12
C ALA A 414 -5.75 46.94 12.76
N SER A 415 -6.59 47.85 13.26
CA SER A 415 -6.45 49.30 13.06
C SER A 415 -7.30 50.07 14.08
N ASN A 416 -7.13 51.39 14.16
CA ASN A 416 -8.02 52.25 14.93
C ASN A 416 -8.40 53.54 14.18
N SER A 417 -9.59 54.05 14.47
CA SER A 417 -10.00 55.44 14.27
C SER A 417 -9.78 56.25 15.58
N PRO A 418 -10.16 57.53 15.67
CA PRO A 418 -10.03 58.29 16.91
C PRO A 418 -10.79 57.73 18.11
N THR A 419 -11.88 57.00 17.88
CA THR A 419 -12.80 56.51 18.93
C THR A 419 -13.14 55.02 18.79
N THR A 420 -12.57 54.31 17.80
CA THR A 420 -12.93 52.92 17.52
C THR A 420 -11.70 52.08 17.27
N LEU A 421 -11.60 50.93 17.94
CA LEU A 421 -10.65 49.87 17.64
C LEU A 421 -11.30 48.84 16.72
N THR A 422 -10.65 48.50 15.62
CA THR A 422 -11.00 47.37 14.76
C THR A 422 -10.10 46.20 15.10
N ILE A 423 -10.67 45.04 15.42
CA ILE A 423 -9.92 43.85 15.82
C ILE A 423 -9.73 42.87 14.67
N GLU A 424 -8.74 41.97 14.80
CA GLU A 424 -8.64 40.78 13.97
C GLU A 424 -9.59 39.68 14.50
N GLY A 425 -10.47 39.18 13.63
CA GLY A 425 -11.46 38.15 13.98
C GLY A 425 -12.73 38.74 14.61
N THR A 426 -13.40 37.96 15.46
CA THR A 426 -14.63 38.37 16.15
C THR A 426 -14.54 38.16 17.66
N TRP A 427 -15.31 38.93 18.42
CA TRP A 427 -15.54 38.65 19.85
C TRP A 427 -16.33 37.35 20.03
N ASP A 428 -16.01 36.60 21.09
CA ASP A 428 -16.81 35.45 21.53
C ASP A 428 -18.06 35.92 22.26
N THR A 429 -17.93 37.02 23.01
CA THR A 429 -19.03 37.75 23.65
C THR A 429 -18.79 39.23 23.44
N GLU A 430 -19.73 39.93 22.81
CA GLU A 430 -19.55 41.35 22.48
C GLU A 430 -19.41 42.19 23.76
N PRO A 431 -18.37 43.05 23.86
CA PRO A 431 -18.21 43.96 24.99
C PRO A 431 -19.39 44.94 25.11
N GLY A 432 -19.88 45.15 26.32
CA GLY A 432 -20.98 46.03 26.62
C GLY A 432 -20.54 47.48 26.83
N ALA A 433 -21.49 48.41 26.73
CA ALA A 433 -21.27 49.77 27.23
C ALA A 433 -21.01 49.73 28.74
N GLY A 434 -19.88 50.29 29.19
CA GLY A 434 -19.41 50.22 30.58
C GLY A 434 -18.31 49.18 30.83
N ASP A 435 -17.99 48.32 29.86
CA ASP A 435 -16.87 47.38 29.97
C ASP A 435 -15.55 48.15 29.98
N THR A 436 -14.63 47.79 30.90
CA THR A 436 -13.30 48.43 30.93
C THR A 436 -12.32 47.62 30.10
N TYR A 437 -11.41 48.31 29.41
CA TYR A 437 -10.41 47.68 28.55
C TYR A 437 -9.03 48.30 28.73
N VAL A 438 -8.00 47.54 28.35
CA VAL A 438 -6.60 47.96 28.31
C VAL A 438 -6.02 47.66 26.94
N ILE A 439 -5.37 48.66 26.34
CA ILE A 439 -4.59 48.53 25.11
C ILE A 439 -3.15 48.16 25.50
N LEU A 440 -2.70 47.04 25.00
CA LEU A 440 -1.43 46.40 25.32
C LEU A 440 -0.56 46.31 24.07
N ARG A 441 0.75 46.51 24.22
CA ARG A 441 1.74 46.27 23.16
C ARG A 441 2.64 45.12 23.54
N GLU A 442 2.69 44.13 22.67
CA GLU A 442 3.57 42.98 22.80
C GLU A 442 5.04 43.42 22.67
N LYS A 443 5.87 43.14 23.69
CA LYS A 443 7.31 43.33 23.61
C LYS A 443 7.92 42.34 22.60
N ARG A 444 9.01 42.74 21.95
CA ARG A 444 9.70 41.90 20.96
C ARG A 444 10.43 40.72 21.59
N GLU A 445 10.91 40.91 22.81
CA GLU A 445 11.59 39.86 23.57
C GLU A 445 10.54 38.95 24.21
N TYR A 446 10.76 37.64 24.08
CA TYR A 446 9.92 36.62 24.69
C TYR A 446 10.81 35.54 25.29
N LYS A 447 10.33 34.92 26.37
CA LYS A 447 10.96 33.76 26.98
C LYS A 447 10.36 32.50 26.35
N GLU A 448 11.18 31.75 25.61
CA GLU A 448 10.80 30.45 25.05
C GLU A 448 11.20 29.34 26.01
N ILE A 449 10.25 28.48 26.37
CA ILE A 449 10.49 27.30 27.18
C ILE A 449 10.09 26.11 26.34
N ARG A 450 11.10 25.31 26.01
CA ARG A 450 10.93 23.99 25.39
C ARG A 450 11.13 22.95 26.48
N GLY A 451 10.20 22.03 26.63
CA GLY A 451 10.33 21.05 27.70
C GLY A 451 9.18 20.06 27.81
N ASP A 452 9.29 19.26 28.88
CA ASP A 452 8.48 18.09 29.22
C ASP A 452 6.97 18.31 29.08
N LEU A 453 6.26 17.26 28.69
CA LEU A 453 4.82 17.20 28.40
C LEU A 453 3.95 17.30 29.67
N ARG A 454 4.51 17.84 30.76
CA ARG A 454 3.78 18.01 32.03
C ARG A 454 2.65 19.01 31.85
N PRO A 455 1.47 18.75 32.44
CA PRO A 455 0.33 19.65 32.35
C PRO A 455 0.57 20.99 33.06
N TYR A 456 1.60 21.08 33.90
CA TYR A 456 1.94 22.24 34.70
C TYR A 456 3.37 22.72 34.42
N ALA A 457 3.53 24.04 34.29
CA ALA A 457 4.83 24.70 34.20
C ALA A 457 4.82 26.00 35.01
N ARG A 458 5.84 26.20 35.85
CA ARG A 458 6.10 27.45 36.58
C ARG A 458 7.23 28.22 35.91
N ILE A 459 7.02 29.52 35.72
CA ILE A 459 7.94 30.38 34.98
C ILE A 459 8.31 31.57 35.84
N GLU A 460 9.60 31.68 36.13
CA GLU A 460 10.17 32.69 37.04
C GLU A 460 10.83 33.85 36.27
N GLY A 461 11.10 34.95 36.97
CA GLY A 461 11.91 36.06 36.48
C GLY A 461 11.13 37.18 35.80
N PHE A 462 9.92 37.50 36.29
CA PHE A 462 9.13 38.63 35.79
C PHE A 462 9.06 39.76 36.84
N PRO A 463 8.99 41.04 36.46
CA PRO A 463 8.74 42.12 37.40
C PRO A 463 7.27 42.14 37.87
N GLU A 464 7.04 42.56 39.11
CA GLU A 464 5.68 42.79 39.63
C GLU A 464 4.93 43.86 38.80
N GLY A 465 3.62 43.68 38.62
CA GLY A 465 2.77 44.62 37.88
C GLY A 465 2.87 44.54 36.35
N THR A 466 3.65 43.60 35.81
CA THR A 466 3.83 43.41 34.37
C THR A 466 2.67 42.61 33.76
N TRP A 467 2.16 43.05 32.61
CA TRP A 467 1.18 42.28 31.84
C TRP A 467 1.89 41.15 31.09
N ILE A 468 1.38 39.92 31.20
CA ILE A 468 2.02 38.74 30.62
C ILE A 468 1.01 37.97 29.77
N GLY A 469 1.43 37.55 28.57
CA GLY A 469 0.69 36.62 27.73
C GLY A 469 1.48 35.33 27.52
N VAL A 470 0.77 34.21 27.49
CA VAL A 470 1.34 32.89 27.26
C VAL A 470 0.75 32.30 25.98
N ARG A 471 1.62 31.91 25.04
CA ARG A 471 1.27 31.15 23.85
C ARG A 471 1.82 29.74 23.99
N GLN A 472 1.06 28.74 23.51
CA GLN A 472 1.51 27.36 23.49
C GLN A 472 1.41 26.75 22.09
N ALA A 473 2.35 25.87 21.78
CA ALA A 473 2.40 25.13 20.53
C ALA A 473 2.83 23.67 20.78
N TRP A 474 2.31 22.78 19.94
CA TRP A 474 2.74 21.39 19.87
C TRP A 474 3.83 21.21 18.83
N ILE A 475 4.84 20.42 19.16
CA ILE A 475 5.82 19.93 18.19
C ILE A 475 5.53 18.46 17.94
N PRO A 476 5.13 18.09 16.71
CA PRO A 476 4.87 16.71 16.34
C PRO A 476 6.14 15.85 16.47
N SER A 477 5.97 14.60 16.90
CA SER A 477 6.94 13.56 16.59
C SER A 477 6.85 13.31 15.09
N GLY A 478 7.89 13.63 14.31
CA GLY A 478 7.90 13.43 12.85
C GLY A 478 7.92 11.96 12.41
N ARG A 479 7.03 11.14 12.97
CA ARG A 479 6.73 9.76 12.59
C ARG A 479 5.40 9.71 11.88
#